data_AF-A0A356QTL2-F1
#
_entry.id   AF-A0A356QTL2-F1
#
_cell.length_a   1.000
_cell.length_b   1.000
_cell.length_c   1.000
_cell.angle_alpha   90.00
_cell.angle_beta   90.00
_cell.angle_gamma   90.00
#
_symmetry.space_group_name_H-M   'P 1'
#
loop_
_entity.id
_entity.type
_entity.pdbx_description
1 polymer ?
#
loop_
_entity_poly.entity_id
_entity_poly.type
_entity_poly.pdbx_seq_one_letter_code
_entity_poly.pdbx_strand_id
1 'polypeptide(L)'
;AIMSVPAHDSRDFEFAQIFNLKIVSVVEPIDDATEDTEIFTGYGRSVDSGQYTGMRSEAFIEKVAADLLDRGLGRPATNYKLRDWLFSRQRFWGEPFPILHEIDESGQPTGVVRPLDPHELPVPLPELDDFRPGKTPNPPLSRANDAWLYVERDGKRY
;
A
#
# COMPACT_ATOMS: atom_id res chain seq x y z
N ALA A 1 4.15 4.79 7.40
CA ALA A 1 4.80 4.97 8.70
C ALA A 1 3.95 4.26 9.76
N ILE A 2 4.58 3.70 10.79
CA ILE A 2 3.91 3.08 11.94
C ILE A 2 4.45 3.72 13.22
N MET A 3 3.65 3.73 14.29
CA MET A 3 4.17 3.97 15.64
C MET A 3 4.68 2.63 16.18
N SER A 4 5.81 2.66 16.89
CA SER A 4 6.43 1.46 17.47
C SER A 4 6.07 1.36 18.95
N VAL A 5 5.56 0.20 19.38
CA VAL A 5 5.19 -0.08 20.78
C VAL A 5 5.82 -1.41 21.21
N PRO A 6 7.13 -1.44 21.51
CA PRO A 6 7.89 -2.68 21.69
C PRO A 6 7.38 -3.61 22.79
N ALA A 7 6.77 -3.10 23.86
CA ALA A 7 6.25 -3.97 24.91
C ALA A 7 5.01 -4.78 24.48
N HIS A 8 4.35 -4.40 23.38
CA HIS A 8 3.04 -4.92 22.99
C HIS A 8 2.92 -5.29 21.49
N ASP A 9 4.00 -5.21 20.70
CA ASP A 9 4.11 -5.76 19.34
C ASP A 9 5.43 -6.53 19.21
N SER A 10 5.36 -7.78 18.76
CA SER A 10 6.53 -8.66 18.69
C SER A 10 7.62 -8.18 17.73
N ARG A 11 7.24 -7.55 16.61
CA ARG A 11 8.20 -7.06 15.61
C ARG A 11 8.90 -5.81 16.13
N ASP A 12 8.16 -4.96 16.84
CA ASP A 12 8.73 -3.80 17.52
C ASP A 12 9.66 -4.22 18.66
N PHE A 13 9.32 -5.28 19.40
CA PHE A 13 10.17 -5.86 20.46
C PHE A 13 11.51 -6.34 19.91
N GLU A 14 11.48 -7.19 18.88
CA GLU A 14 12.70 -7.72 18.24
C GLU A 14 13.59 -6.59 17.72
N PHE A 15 12.99 -5.58 17.07
CA PHE A 15 13.71 -4.40 16.61
C PHE A 15 14.33 -3.62 17.78
N ALA A 16 13.56 -3.38 18.85
CA ALA A 16 14.06 -2.68 20.02
C ALA A 16 15.20 -3.44 20.73
N GLN A 17 15.15 -4.77 20.78
CA GLN A 17 16.23 -5.61 21.32
C GLN A 17 17.51 -5.47 20.50
N ILE A 18 17.44 -5.61 19.17
CA ILE A 18 18.60 -5.52 18.27
C ILE A 18 19.28 -4.15 18.37
N PHE A 19 18.49 -3.09 18.44
CA PHE A 19 18.99 -1.71 18.45
C PHE A 19 19.10 -1.11 19.86
N ASN A 20 18.91 -1.90 20.91
CA ASN A 20 18.97 -1.48 22.31
C ASN A 20 18.11 -0.23 22.59
N LEU A 21 16.87 -0.24 22.10
CA LEU A 21 15.91 0.83 22.31
C LEU A 21 15.11 0.59 23.60
N LYS A 22 14.59 1.68 24.17
CA LYS A 22 13.79 1.61 25.39
C LYS A 22 12.49 0.86 25.15
N ILE A 23 12.21 -0.14 26.00
CA ILE A 23 10.96 -0.89 26.03
C ILE A 23 10.17 -0.41 27.26
N VAL A 24 8.95 0.10 27.05
CA VAL A 24 8.08 0.61 28.11
C VAL A 24 6.74 -0.11 28.03
N SER A 25 6.37 -0.81 29.11
CA SER A 25 5.06 -1.42 29.24
C SER A 25 4.01 -0.37 29.58
N VAL A 26 2.88 -0.40 28.89
CA VAL A 26 1.74 0.49 29.11
C VAL A 26 0.42 -0.26 29.25
N VAL A 27 0.43 -1.59 29.16
CA VAL A 27 -0.72 -2.48 29.38
C VAL A 27 -0.27 -3.71 30.15
N GLU A 28 -1.00 -4.06 31.20
CA GLU A 28 -0.79 -5.28 32.00
C GLU A 28 -2.01 -6.21 31.89
N PRO A 29 -1.82 -7.54 32.00
CA PRO A 29 -2.93 -8.48 32.09
C PRO A 29 -3.81 -8.18 33.32
N ILE A 30 -5.12 -8.45 33.21
CA ILE A 30 -6.10 -8.22 34.30
C ILE A 30 -6.13 -9.41 35.28
N ASP A 31 -5.83 -10.62 34.79
CA ASP A 31 -5.79 -11.84 35.58
C ASP A 31 -4.33 -12.30 35.76
N ASP A 32 -4.03 -13.00 36.87
CA ASP A 32 -2.71 -13.59 37.19
C ASP A 32 -2.25 -14.69 36.19
N ALA A 33 -2.98 -14.87 35.08
CA ALA A 33 -2.53 -15.66 33.94
C ALA A 33 -1.44 -14.87 33.19
N THR A 34 -0.27 -14.74 33.81
CA THR A 34 0.96 -14.47 33.07
C THR A 34 1.22 -15.70 32.21
N GLU A 35 0.89 -15.63 30.93
CA GLU A 35 1.61 -16.46 29.97
C GLU A 35 3.11 -16.13 30.14
N ASP A 36 3.97 -17.14 30.18
CA ASP A 36 5.43 -17.04 30.25
C ASP A 36 5.99 -16.48 28.92
N THR A 37 5.49 -15.32 28.50
CA THR A 37 5.86 -14.64 27.27
C THR A 37 6.51 -13.30 27.63
N GLU A 38 7.64 -12.99 26.99
CA GLU A 38 8.37 -11.74 27.22
C GLU A 38 7.59 -10.48 26.79
N ILE A 39 6.49 -10.66 26.04
CA ILE A 39 5.64 -9.59 25.54
C ILE A 39 4.16 -9.87 25.82
N PHE A 40 3.42 -8.83 26.20
CA PHE A 40 1.97 -8.91 26.36
C PHE A 40 1.27 -8.19 25.22
N THR A 41 0.58 -8.91 24.34
CA THR A 41 -0.11 -8.37 23.15
C THR A 41 -1.64 -8.36 23.28
N GLY A 42 -2.15 -8.78 24.43
CA GLY A 42 -3.58 -8.91 24.71
C GLY A 42 -4.26 -7.61 25.16
N TYR A 43 -5.57 -7.71 25.39
CA TYR A 43 -6.34 -6.69 26.08
C TYR A 43 -6.13 -6.83 27.59
N GLY A 44 -5.95 -5.70 28.26
CA GLY A 44 -5.61 -5.67 29.68
C GLY A 44 -6.03 -4.36 30.34
N ARG A 45 -5.27 -3.95 31.36
CA ARG A 45 -5.42 -2.68 32.04
C ARG A 45 -4.26 -1.76 31.69
N SER A 46 -4.55 -0.51 31.36
CA SER A 46 -3.51 0.48 31.08
C SER A 46 -2.70 0.82 32.33
N VAL A 47 -1.38 0.95 32.17
CA VAL A 47 -0.43 1.42 33.18
C VAL A 47 0.48 2.49 32.56
N ASP A 48 1.13 3.30 33.40
CA ASP A 48 2.05 4.36 32.95
C ASP A 48 1.52 5.25 31.81
N SER A 49 0.20 5.46 31.78
CA SER A 49 -0.54 6.09 30.68
C SER A 49 -1.21 7.41 31.09
N GLY A 50 -0.68 8.07 32.12
CA GLY A 50 -1.18 9.37 32.60
C GLY A 50 -2.67 9.34 32.99
N GLN A 51 -3.48 10.21 32.37
CA GLN A 51 -4.93 10.29 32.64
C GLN A 51 -5.71 9.03 32.27
N TYR A 52 -5.10 8.12 31.51
CA TYR A 52 -5.73 6.89 31.07
C TYR A 52 -5.38 5.68 31.93
N THR A 53 -4.44 5.81 32.88
CA THR A 53 -4.00 4.71 33.75
C THR A 53 -5.18 4.09 34.50
N GLY A 54 -5.24 2.75 34.52
CA GLY A 54 -6.27 1.97 35.22
C GLY A 54 -7.50 1.65 34.37
N MET A 55 -7.62 2.20 33.16
CA MET A 55 -8.69 1.88 32.22
C MET A 55 -8.49 0.48 31.61
N ARG A 56 -9.59 -0.22 31.31
CA ARG A 56 -9.54 -1.43 30.48
C ARG A 56 -9.25 -1.05 29.03
N SER A 57 -8.51 -1.88 28.31
CA SER A 57 -8.05 -1.63 26.95
C SER A 57 -9.16 -1.16 25.99
N GLU A 58 -10.37 -1.73 26.05
CA GLU A 58 -11.50 -1.33 25.21
C GLU A 58 -11.91 0.13 25.46
N ALA A 59 -12.14 0.49 26.73
CA ALA A 59 -12.49 1.85 27.12
C ALA A 59 -11.32 2.83 26.88
N PHE A 60 -10.08 2.36 27.05
CA PHE A 60 -8.87 3.14 26.79
C PHE A 60 -8.74 3.51 25.30
N ILE A 61 -8.97 2.55 24.39
CA ILE A 61 -8.93 2.77 22.94
C ILE A 61 -9.98 3.82 22.53
N GLU A 62 -11.23 3.67 22.99
CA GLU A 62 -12.30 4.62 22.68
C GLU A 62 -11.99 6.03 23.20
N LYS A 63 -11.51 6.13 24.44
CA LYS A 63 -11.21 7.41 25.07
C LYS A 63 -10.04 8.14 24.40
N VAL A 64 -8.96 7.44 24.09
CA VAL A 64 -7.81 8.03 23.37
C VAL A 64 -8.21 8.47 21.97
N ALA A 65 -9.01 7.67 21.25
CA ALA A 65 -9.47 8.03 19.91
C ALA A 65 -10.32 9.31 19.94
N ALA A 66 -11.21 9.46 20.91
CA ALA A 66 -12.00 10.68 21.12
C ALA A 66 -11.11 11.89 21.46
N ASP A 67 -10.20 11.75 22.42
CA ASP A 67 -9.33 12.85 22.84
C ASP A 67 -8.38 13.31 21.71
N LEU A 68 -7.89 12.39 20.88
CA LEU A 68 -7.08 12.73 19.70
C LEU A 68 -7.88 13.44 18.62
N LEU A 69 -9.15 13.07 18.44
CA LEU A 69 -10.06 13.72 17.50
C LEU A 69 -10.38 15.15 17.95
N ASP A 70 -10.75 15.33 19.21
CA ASP A 70 -11.09 16.64 19.78
C ASP A 70 -9.91 17.62 19.71
N ARG A 71 -8.68 17.10 19.79
CA ARG A 71 -7.44 17.90 19.69
C ARG A 71 -6.96 18.10 18.26
N GLY A 72 -7.60 17.49 17.26
CA GLY A 72 -7.17 17.55 15.86
C GLY A 72 -5.83 16.84 15.58
N LEU A 73 -5.43 15.90 16.45
CA LEU A 73 -4.16 15.16 16.35
C LEU A 73 -4.32 13.79 15.67
N GLY A 74 -5.56 13.33 15.49
CA GLY A 74 -5.85 12.06 14.87
C GLY A 74 -7.36 11.86 14.68
N ARG A 75 -7.73 10.74 14.07
CA ARG A 75 -9.13 10.32 13.95
C ARG A 75 -9.20 8.80 13.84
N PRO A 76 -10.34 8.17 14.19
CA PRO A 76 -10.58 6.78 13.86
C PRO A 76 -10.47 6.53 12.36
N ALA A 77 -9.94 5.36 12.00
CA ALA A 77 -9.85 4.90 10.62
C ALA A 77 -10.04 3.38 10.58
N THR A 78 -10.84 2.92 9.61
CA THR A 78 -11.00 1.50 9.31
C THR A 78 -10.01 1.12 8.21
N ASN A 79 -9.21 0.09 8.44
CA ASN A 79 -8.24 -0.42 7.48
C ASN A 79 -8.56 -1.88 7.12
N TYR A 80 -8.30 -2.25 5.87
CA TYR A 80 -8.45 -3.61 5.37
C TYR A 80 -7.07 -4.18 5.01
N LYS A 81 -6.88 -5.48 5.29
CA LYS A 81 -5.71 -6.23 4.77
C LYS A 81 -5.81 -6.48 3.26
N LEU A 82 -7.02 -6.35 2.70
CA LEU A 82 -7.27 -6.43 1.26
C LEU A 82 -6.45 -5.36 0.53
N ARG A 83 -5.84 -5.75 -0.57
CA ARG A 83 -5.09 -4.87 -1.45
C ARG A 83 -5.82 -4.72 -2.76
N ASP A 84 -5.57 -3.61 -3.45
CA ASP A 84 -6.05 -3.43 -4.81
C ASP A 84 -5.55 -4.55 -5.71
N TRP A 85 -6.37 -4.87 -6.71
CA TRP A 85 -6.08 -5.94 -7.62
C TRP A 85 -5.03 -5.51 -8.64
N LEU A 86 -3.81 -6.02 -8.46
CA LEU A 86 -2.75 -5.89 -9.48
C LEU A 86 -2.98 -6.92 -10.60
N PHE A 87 -3.66 -6.51 -11.68
CA PHE A 87 -3.92 -7.37 -12.84
C PHE A 87 -3.04 -7.06 -14.07
N SER A 88 -2.33 -5.92 -14.09
CA SER A 88 -1.35 -5.62 -15.15
C SER A 88 -0.23 -6.65 -15.21
N ARG A 89 0.21 -7.03 -16.43
CA ARG A 89 1.29 -8.00 -16.65
C ARG A 89 2.25 -7.52 -17.74
N GLN A 90 3.55 -7.68 -17.53
CA GLN A 90 4.57 -7.44 -18.55
C GLN A 90 4.75 -8.69 -19.44
N ARG A 91 3.66 -9.11 -20.11
CA ARG A 91 3.60 -10.30 -20.96
C ARG A 91 2.99 -9.94 -22.30
N PHE A 92 3.40 -10.62 -23.37
CA PHE A 92 2.80 -10.46 -24.69
C PHE A 92 1.39 -11.07 -24.77
N TRP A 93 1.22 -12.29 -24.25
CA TRP A 93 -0.02 -13.06 -24.40
C TRP A 93 -1.06 -12.64 -23.35
N GLY A 94 -1.66 -11.47 -23.57
CA GLY A 94 -2.71 -10.88 -22.76
C GLY A 94 -3.38 -9.73 -23.52
N GLU A 95 -4.52 -9.26 -23.01
CA GLU A 95 -5.27 -8.17 -23.62
C GLU A 95 -4.50 -6.84 -23.45
N PRO A 96 -4.23 -6.09 -24.53
CA PRO A 96 -3.69 -4.74 -24.41
C PRO A 96 -4.63 -3.82 -23.64
N PHE A 97 -4.07 -2.95 -22.79
CA PHE A 97 -4.85 -1.95 -22.09
C PHE A 97 -5.36 -0.89 -23.07
N PRO A 98 -6.67 -0.60 -23.10
CA PRO A 98 -7.24 0.43 -23.97
C PRO A 98 -7.05 1.83 -23.39
N ILE A 99 -5.82 2.14 -22.97
CA ILE A 99 -5.42 3.43 -22.37
C ILE A 99 -4.27 3.99 -23.20
N LEU A 100 -4.47 5.21 -23.69
CA LEU A 100 -3.49 6.03 -24.37
C LEU A 100 -2.70 6.86 -23.35
N HIS A 101 -1.39 7.00 -23.56
CA HIS A 101 -0.50 7.78 -22.72
C HIS A 101 0.09 8.92 -23.54
N GLU A 102 -0.25 10.17 -23.23
CA GLU A 102 0.25 11.31 -24.00
C GLU A 102 1.77 11.43 -23.87
N ILE A 103 2.43 11.69 -25.00
CA ILE A 103 3.86 11.98 -25.06
C ILE A 103 4.11 13.41 -25.56
N ASP A 104 5.15 14.04 -25.04
CA ASP A 104 5.60 15.35 -25.52
C ASP A 104 6.40 15.24 -26.82
N GLU A 105 6.85 16.38 -27.36
CA GLU A 105 7.64 16.47 -28.59
C GLU A 105 8.99 15.73 -28.50
N SER A 106 9.49 15.48 -27.28
CA SER A 106 10.70 14.69 -27.02
C SER A 106 10.43 13.20 -26.84
N GLY A 107 9.17 12.78 -26.93
CA GLY A 107 8.73 11.40 -26.76
C GLY A 107 8.60 10.96 -25.29
N GLN A 108 8.56 11.89 -24.34
CA GLN A 108 8.43 11.59 -22.92
C GLN A 108 6.96 11.63 -22.46
N PRO A 109 6.51 10.72 -21.58
CA PRO A 109 5.15 10.75 -21.05
C PRO A 109 4.84 12.03 -20.27
N THR A 110 3.75 12.71 -20.60
CA THR A 110 3.31 13.93 -19.89
C THR A 110 2.55 13.62 -18.59
N GLY A 111 2.10 12.37 -18.44
CA GLY A 111 1.24 11.92 -17.35
C GLY A 111 -0.26 12.03 -17.65
N VAL A 112 -0.64 12.64 -18.77
CA VAL A 112 -2.02 12.63 -19.27
C VAL A 112 -2.34 11.27 -19.85
N VAL A 113 -3.45 10.68 -19.42
CA VAL A 113 -3.97 9.41 -19.92
C VAL A 113 -5.38 9.57 -20.46
N ARG A 114 -5.70 8.84 -21.52
CA ARG A 114 -7.03 8.86 -22.16
C ARG A 114 -7.48 7.44 -22.48
N PRO A 115 -8.69 7.01 -22.09
CA PRO A 115 -9.21 5.72 -22.55
C PRO A 115 -9.55 5.80 -24.04
N LEU A 116 -9.45 4.67 -24.74
CA LEU A 116 -10.04 4.53 -26.07
C LEU A 116 -11.56 4.62 -26.00
N ASP A 117 -12.16 5.10 -27.09
CA ASP A 117 -13.61 5.08 -27.20
C ASP A 117 -14.12 3.65 -27.41
N PRO A 118 -15.31 3.27 -26.89
CA PRO A 118 -15.80 1.90 -26.99
C PRO A 118 -15.90 1.33 -28.41
N HIS A 119 -16.07 2.19 -29.42
CA HIS A 119 -16.15 1.79 -30.83
C HIS A 119 -14.80 1.41 -31.45
N GLU A 120 -13.70 1.74 -30.77
CA GLU A 120 -12.33 1.41 -31.18
C GLU A 120 -11.85 0.08 -30.59
N LEU A 121 -12.69 -0.55 -29.75
CA LEU A 121 -12.41 -1.83 -29.14
C LEU A 121 -12.82 -2.98 -30.09
N PRO A 122 -12.12 -4.13 -30.05
CA PRO A 122 -10.97 -4.43 -29.18
C PRO A 122 -9.65 -3.86 -29.70
N VAL A 123 -8.67 -3.67 -28.82
CA VAL A 123 -7.28 -3.40 -29.23
C VAL A 123 -6.63 -4.74 -29.62
N PRO A 124 -6.33 -4.97 -30.91
CA PRO A 124 -5.71 -6.22 -31.32
C PRO A 124 -4.26 -6.28 -30.83
N LEU A 125 -3.78 -7.49 -30.53
CA LEU A 125 -2.35 -7.69 -30.32
C LEU A 125 -1.57 -7.39 -31.61
N PRO A 126 -0.38 -6.77 -31.53
CA PRO A 126 0.45 -6.53 -32.71
C PRO A 126 1.06 -7.84 -33.19
N GLU A 127 1.31 -7.94 -34.49
CA GLU A 127 2.14 -9.00 -35.04
C GLU A 127 3.60 -8.79 -34.59
N LEU A 128 4.17 -9.79 -33.92
CA LEU A 128 5.57 -9.82 -33.48
C LEU A 128 6.16 -11.20 -33.80
N ASP A 129 7.45 -11.25 -34.11
CA ASP A 129 8.16 -12.52 -34.31
C ASP A 129 8.78 -13.07 -33.02
N ASP A 130 9.10 -12.19 -32.05
CA ASP A 130 9.71 -12.57 -30.77
C ASP A 130 8.91 -12.07 -29.56
N PHE A 131 8.14 -13.00 -28.99
CA PHE A 131 7.29 -12.79 -27.81
C PHE A 131 8.02 -12.99 -26.48
N ARG A 132 9.30 -13.39 -26.49
CA ARG A 132 10.03 -13.74 -25.27
C ARG A 132 10.35 -12.49 -24.44
N PRO A 133 10.30 -12.59 -23.10
CA PRO A 133 10.79 -11.54 -22.23
C PRO A 133 12.22 -11.12 -22.61
N GLY A 134 12.46 -9.82 -22.68
CA GLY A 134 13.80 -9.29 -22.92
C GLY A 134 14.70 -9.41 -21.69
N LYS A 135 15.96 -8.99 -21.85
CA LYS A 135 16.88 -8.77 -20.72
C LYS A 135 16.66 -7.41 -20.04
N THR A 136 15.80 -6.57 -20.62
CA THR A 136 15.43 -5.24 -20.12
C THR A 136 14.08 -5.30 -19.39
N PRO A 137 13.76 -4.32 -18.53
CA PRO A 137 12.47 -4.26 -17.85
C PRO A 137 11.28 -3.95 -18.79
N ASN A 138 11.54 -3.69 -20.08
CA ASN A 138 10.50 -3.33 -21.04
C ASN A 138 9.65 -4.55 -21.42
N PRO A 139 8.31 -4.39 -21.52
CA PRO A 139 7.42 -5.48 -21.91
C PRO A 139 7.65 -5.87 -23.39
N PRO A 140 7.35 -7.11 -23.80
CA PRO A 140 7.48 -7.52 -25.21
C PRO A 140 6.76 -6.62 -26.20
N LEU A 141 5.60 -6.05 -25.81
CA LEU A 141 4.82 -5.13 -26.65
C LEU A 141 5.56 -3.83 -27.01
N SER A 142 6.58 -3.44 -26.25
CA SER A 142 7.43 -2.27 -26.60
C SER A 142 8.22 -2.44 -27.90
N ARG A 143 8.26 -3.65 -28.47
CA ARG A 143 8.90 -3.96 -29.76
C ARG A 143 7.95 -3.86 -30.94
N ALA A 144 6.67 -3.56 -30.70
CA ALA A 144 5.70 -3.35 -31.77
C ALA A 144 6.11 -2.17 -32.64
N ASN A 145 5.56 -2.13 -33.85
CA ASN A 145 5.81 -1.01 -34.76
C ASN A 145 5.15 0.28 -34.26
N ASP A 146 5.64 1.42 -34.76
CA ASP A 146 5.14 2.73 -34.36
C ASP A 146 3.65 2.93 -34.64
N ALA A 147 3.11 2.30 -35.69
CA ALA A 147 1.69 2.40 -36.05
C ALA A 147 0.76 1.73 -35.03
N TRP A 148 1.26 0.73 -34.29
CA TRP A 148 0.54 0.10 -33.19
C TRP A 148 0.81 0.80 -31.86
N LEU A 149 2.04 1.25 -31.63
CA LEU A 149 2.44 1.90 -30.38
C LEU A 149 1.88 3.31 -30.22
N TYR A 150 1.73 4.04 -31.31
CA TYR A 150 1.41 5.47 -31.27
C TYR A 150 0.22 5.84 -32.13
N VAL A 151 -0.55 6.82 -31.65
CA VAL A 151 -1.66 7.41 -32.38
C VAL A 151 -1.64 8.94 -32.23
N GLU A 152 -2.05 9.65 -33.26
CA GLU A 152 -2.24 11.10 -33.19
C GLU A 152 -3.73 11.45 -33.09
N ARG A 153 -4.09 12.26 -32.09
CA ARG A 153 -5.46 12.73 -31.86
C ARG A 153 -5.44 14.17 -31.40
N ASP A 154 -6.29 15.01 -31.98
CA ASP A 154 -6.45 16.41 -31.56
C ASP A 154 -5.12 17.20 -31.56
N GLY A 155 -4.17 16.85 -32.44
CA GLY A 155 -2.84 17.45 -32.51
C GLY A 155 -1.87 17.00 -31.40
N LYS A 156 -2.21 15.95 -30.66
CA LYS A 156 -1.37 15.31 -29.63
C LYS A 156 -1.00 13.90 -30.06
N ARG A 157 0.20 13.48 -29.68
CA ARG A 157 0.67 12.12 -29.87
C ARG A 157 0.53 11.36 -28.57
N TYR A 158 -0.02 10.16 -28.68
CA TYR A 158 -0.15 9.18 -27.61
C TYR A 158 0.59 7.91 -28.00
#